data_AF-A0A8T7EX19-F1
#
_entry.id   AF-A0A8T7EX19-F1
#
_cell.length_a   1.000
_cell.length_b   1.000
_cell.length_c   1.000
_cell.angle_alpha   90.00
_cell.angle_beta   90.00
_cell.angle_gamma   90.00
#
_symmetry.space_group_name_H-M   'P 1'
#
loop_
_entity.id
_entity.type
_entity.pdbx_description
1 polymer ?
#
loop_
_entity_poly.entity_id
_entity_poly.type
_entity_poly.pdbx_seq_one_letter_code
_entity_poly.pdbx_strand_id
1 'polypeptide(L)' 'MRTVTTGQTLKELGIAPGPRYKYILKHLLDARLDGHIQTPSDEAVMLQILIDRLPTDDPA' A
#
# COMPACT_ATOMS: atom_id res chain seq x y z
N MET A 1 -12.91 1.79 -10.16
CA MET A 1 -11.49 1.37 -10.32
C MET A 1 -11.11 0.48 -9.14
N ARG A 2 -10.23 -0.51 -9.33
CA ARG A 2 -9.75 -1.40 -8.27
C ARG A 2 -8.22 -1.43 -8.32
N THR A 3 -7.56 -1.39 -7.16
CA THR A 3 -6.10 -1.57 -7.01
C THR A 3 -5.74 -3.05 -7.10
N VAL A 4 -4.54 -3.38 -7.59
CA VAL A 4 -4.04 -4.76 -7.62
C VAL A 4 -3.70 -5.22 -6.20
N THR A 5 -3.17 -4.30 -5.40
CA THR A 5 -2.82 -4.50 -4.00
C THR A 5 -4.08 -4.69 -3.16
N THR A 6 -4.10 -5.79 -2.41
CA THR A 6 -5.19 -6.13 -1.48
C THR A 6 -4.64 -6.33 -0.06
N GLY A 7 -5.53 -6.46 0.92
CA GLY A 7 -5.11 -6.83 2.28
C GLY A 7 -4.36 -8.16 2.34
N GLN A 8 -4.64 -9.10 1.42
CA GLN A 8 -3.89 -10.36 1.34
C GLN A 8 -2.45 -10.11 0.86
N THR A 9 -2.26 -9.28 -0.15
CA THR A 9 -0.94 -8.84 -0.62
C THR A 9 -0.12 -8.21 0.51
N LEU A 10 -0.74 -7.33 1.31
CA LEU A 10 -0.05 -6.70 2.45
C LEU A 10 0.32 -7.70 3.55
N LYS A 11 -0.52 -8.73 3.76
CA LYS A 11 -0.25 -9.80 4.71
C LYS A 11 0.93 -10.67 4.27
N GLU A 12 0.99 -10.99 2.98
CA GLU A 12 2.10 -11.75 2.38
C GLU A 12 3.42 -10.96 2.44
N LEU A 13 3.36 -9.63 2.40
CA LEU A 13 4.50 -8.73 2.60
C LEU A 13 4.90 -8.56 4.08
N GLY A 14 4.27 -9.28 5.01
CA GLY A 14 4.60 -9.24 6.43
C GLY A 14 4.05 -8.02 7.18
N ILE A 15 3.17 -7.24 6.56
CA ILE A 15 2.60 -6.06 7.20
C ILE A 15 1.49 -6.50 8.15
N ALA A 16 1.60 -6.08 9.41
CA ALA A 16 0.56 -6.35 10.41
C ALA A 16 -0.79 -5.73 9.98
N PRO A 17 -1.90 -6.49 10.08
CA PRO A 17 -3.22 -5.97 9.76
C PRO A 17 -3.60 -4.85 10.73
N GLY A 18 -4.39 -3.88 10.26
CA GLY A 18 -4.87 -2.77 11.08
C GLY A 18 -4.77 -1.42 10.37
N PRO A 19 -4.48 -0.33 11.11
CA PRO A 19 -4.44 1.04 10.56
C PRO A 19 -3.51 1.19 9.35
N ARG A 20 -2.41 0.42 9.32
CA ARG A 20 -1.44 0.37 8.22
C ARG A 20 -2.08 -0.05 6.90
N TYR A 21 -2.96 -1.05 6.90
CA TYR A 21 -3.63 -1.50 5.68
C TYR A 21 -4.54 -0.42 5.14
N LYS A 22 -5.34 0.19 6.01
CA LYS A 22 -6.24 1.27 5.64
C LYS A 22 -5.45 2.44 5.03
N TYR A 23 -4.32 2.79 5.63
CA TYR A 23 -3.43 3.84 5.14
C TYR A 23 -2.90 3.52 3.73
N ILE A 24 -2.28 2.35 3.54
CA ILE A 24 -1.70 1.96 2.26
C ILE A 24 -2.79 1.86 1.17
N LEU A 25 -3.86 1.11 1.43
CA LEU A 25 -4.90 0.87 0.43
C LEU A 25 -5.62 2.16 0.04
N LYS A 26 -5.83 3.07 1.00
CA LYS A 26 -6.40 4.39 0.71
C LYS A 26 -5.47 5.22 -0.16
N HIS A 27 -4.18 5.30 0.17
CA HIS A 27 -3.24 6.09 -0.62
C HIS A 27 -3.03 5.55 -2.04
N LEU A 28 -3.00 4.22 -2.21
CA LEU A 28 -2.95 3.62 -3.55
C LEU A 28 -4.22 3.92 -4.35
N LEU A 29 -5.40 3.87 -3.71
CA LEU A 29 -6.65 4.20 -4.36
C LEU A 29 -6.70 5.68 -4.76
N ASP A 30 -6.36 6.59 -3.84
CA ASP A 30 -6.35 8.04 -4.07
C ASP A 30 -5.36 8.37 -5.21
N ALA A 31 -4.12 7.88 -5.15
CA ALA A 31 -3.12 8.10 -6.21
C ALA A 31 -3.55 7.56 -7.58
N ARG A 32 -4.33 6.48 -7.63
CA ARG A 32 -4.89 5.95 -8.87
C ARG A 32 -6.03 6.82 -9.39
N LEU A 33 -6.87 7.36 -8.51
CA LEU A 33 -7.94 8.28 -8.88
C LEU A 33 -7.38 9.61 -9.41
N ASP A 34 -6.27 10.08 -8.83
CA ASP A 34 -5.55 11.27 -9.26
C ASP A 34 -4.72 11.04 -10.56
N GLY A 35 -4.66 9.81 -11.07
CA GLY A 35 -3.93 9.46 -12.30
C GLY A 35 -2.41 9.31 -12.13
N HIS A 36 -1.90 9.29 -10.90
CA HIS A 36 -0.48 9.02 -10.61
C HIS A 36 -0.11 7.54 -10.82
N ILE A 37 -1.06 6.63 -10.63
CA ILE A 37 -0.88 5.19 -10.88
C ILE A 37 -1.66 4.82 -12.14
N GLN A 38 -0.93 4.53 -13.22
CA GLN A 38 -1.54 4.12 -14.48
C GLN A 38 -1.30 2.64 -14.76
N THR A 39 -0.20 2.10 -14.25
CA THR A 39 0.21 0.71 -14.46
C THR A 39 0.34 -0.07 -13.15
N PRO A 40 0.32 -1.41 -13.20
CA PRO A 40 0.62 -2.24 -12.03
C PRO A 40 2.03 -1.99 -11.46
N SER A 41 3.00 -1.65 -12.31
CA SER A 41 4.36 -1.32 -11.89
C SER A 41 4.42 -0.02 -11.10
N ASP A 42 3.67 1.01 -11.49
CA ASP A 42 3.56 2.26 -10.73
C ASP A 42 2.97 1.99 -9.34
N GLU A 43 1.96 1.11 -9.28
CA GLU A 43 1.33 0.73 -8.02
C GLU A 43 2.33 0.02 -7.09
N ALA A 44 3.17 -0.87 -7.63
CA ALA A 44 4.21 -1.56 -6.88
C ALA A 44 5.28 -0.59 -6.33
N VAL A 45 5.71 0.40 -7.13
CA VAL A 45 6.64 1.44 -6.69
C VAL A 45 6.02 2.28 -5.57
N MET A 46 4.78 2.73 -5.73
CA MET A 46 4.07 3.50 -4.72
C MET A 46 3.85 2.70 -3.43
N LEU A 47 3.51 1.41 -3.55
CA LEU A 47 3.37 0.50 -2.42
C LEU A 47 4.68 0.43 -1.62
N GLN A 48 5.83 0.25 -2.29
CA GLN A 48 7.12 0.18 -1.61
C GLN A 48 7.46 1.49 -0.88
N ILE A 49 7.17 2.65 -1.50
CA ILE A 49 7.35 3.97 -0.86
C ILE A 49 6.48 4.11 0.38
N LEU A 50 5.22 3.67 0.32
CA LEU A 50 4.30 3.74 1.46
C LEU A 50 4.76 2.83 2.60
N ILE A 51 5.27 1.64 2.29
CA ILE A 51 5.81 0.70 3.28
C ILE A 51 7.03 1.31 3.99
N ASP A 52 7.95 1.90 3.24
CA ASP A 52 9.16 2.54 3.79
C ASP A 52 8.82 3.75 4.68
N ARG A 53 7.74 4.47 4.36
CA ARG A 53 7.25 5.60 5.15
C ARG A 53 6.41 5.21 6.36
N LEU A 54 5.94 3.96 6.45
CA LEU A 54 5.26 3.53 7.65
C LEU A 54 6.29 3.51 8.77
N PRO A 55 6.02 4.16 9.92
CA PRO A 55 6.88 3.99 11.08
C PRO A 55 6.89 2.50 11.40
N THR A 56 8.08 1.90 11.28
CA THR A 56 8.37 0.57 11.81
C THR A 56 8.13 0.68 13.30
N ASP A 57 6.97 0.23 13.75
CA ASP A 57 6.80 -0.13 15.16
C ASP A 57 7.69 -1.36 15.31
N ASP A 58 8.90 -1.11 15.83
CA ASP A 58 9.88 -2.13 16.21
C ASP A 58 9.25 -3.12 17.20
N PRO A 59 9.77 -4.36 17.27
CA PRO A 59 9.07 -5.51 17.78
C PRO A 59 8.84 -5.39 19.30
N ALA A 60 7.63 -5.74 19.72
CA ALA A 60 7.43 -6.23 21.08
C ALA A 60 8.15 -7.57 21.27
#